data_AF-A0A5K1D3Y8-F1
#
_entry.id   AF-A0A5K1D3Y8-F1
#
_cell.length_a   1.000
_cell.length_b   1.000
_cell.length_c   1.000
_cell.angle_alpha   90.00
_cell.angle_beta   90.00
_cell.angle_gamma   90.00
#
_symmetry.space_group_name_H-M   'P 1'
#
loop_
_entity.id
_entity.type
_entity.pdbx_description
1 polymer ?
#
loop_
_entity_poly.entity_id
_entity_poly.type
_entity_poly.pdbx_seq_one_letter_code
_entity_poly.pdbx_strand_id
1 'polypeptide(L)' 'TIFGQLWRLEPLSPEKKSMWRREMEWLVCVSDHIVELIPSWQTFPDGTNLE' A
#
# COMPACT_ATOMS: atom_id res chain seq x y z
N THR A 1 -14.57 -16.96 -2.34
CA THR A 1 -13.11 -16.76 -2.52
C THR A 1 -12.84 -16.33 -3.95
N ILE A 2 -12.00 -15.31 -4.19
CA ILE A 2 -11.76 -14.78 -5.55
C ILE A 2 -11.11 -15.81 -6.48
N PHE A 3 -10.18 -16.62 -5.96
CA PHE A 3 -9.45 -17.64 -6.74
C PHE A 3 -9.98 -19.07 -6.55
N GLY A 4 -10.93 -19.33 -5.64
CA GLY A 4 -11.30 -20.71 -5.27
C GLY A 4 -11.97 -21.54 -6.37
N GLN A 5 -12.36 -20.91 -7.48
CA GLN A 5 -12.93 -21.57 -8.67
C GLN A 5 -11.95 -21.61 -9.85
N LEU A 6 -10.76 -21.01 -9.71
CA LEU A 6 -9.72 -20.99 -10.73
C LEU A 6 -8.80 -22.21 -10.53
N TRP A 7 -8.91 -23.18 -11.42
CA TRP A 7 -8.12 -24.42 -11.39
C TRP A 7 -6.86 -24.35 -12.28
N ARG A 8 -6.72 -23.25 -13.02
CA ARG A 8 -5.59 -22.97 -13.92
C ARG A 8 -5.22 -21.50 -13.80
N LEU A 9 -3.99 -21.17 -14.22
CA LEU A 9 -3.56 -19.79 -14.37
C LEU A 9 -4.25 -19.19 -15.61
N GLU A 10 -5.30 -18.41 -15.38
CA GLU A 10 -6.07 -17.73 -16.40
C GLU A 10 -6.45 -16.32 -15.94
N PRO A 11 -6.77 -15.40 -16.87
CA PRO A 11 -7.16 -14.04 -16.50
C PRO A 11 -8.46 -14.00 -15.68
N LEU A 12 -8.47 -13.20 -14.62
CA LEU A 12 -9.70 -12.84 -13.92
C LEU A 12 -10.59 -11.95 -14.80
N SER A 13 -11.90 -12.09 -14.67
CA SER A 13 -12.83 -11.11 -15.24
C SER A 13 -12.53 -9.71 -14.68
N PRO A 14 -12.75 -8.63 -15.47
CA PRO A 14 -12.44 -7.27 -15.04
C PRO A 14 -13.06 -6.89 -13.68
N GLU A 15 -14.29 -7.33 -13.42
CA GLU A 15 -15.03 -7.10 -12.18
C GLU A 15 -14.35 -7.78 -10.98
N LYS A 16 -14.04 -9.09 -11.09
CA LYS A 16 -13.35 -9.84 -10.04
C LYS A 16 -11.96 -9.27 -9.76
N LYS A 17 -11.26 -8.83 -10.81
CA LYS A 17 -9.95 -8.18 -10.68
C LYS A 17 -10.03 -6.84 -9.94
N SER A 18 -11.05 -6.02 -10.22
CA SER A 18 -11.29 -4.75 -9.54
C SER A 18 -11.60 -4.95 -8.06
N MET A 19 -12.51 -5.90 -7.77
CA MET A 19 -12.87 -6.27 -6.39
C MET A 19 -11.64 -6.77 -5.60
N TRP A 20 -10.86 -7.67 -6.20
CA TRP A 20 -9.62 -8.17 -5.60
C TRP A 20 -8.65 -7.06 -5.24
N ARG A 21 -8.40 -6.14 -6.18
CA ARG A 21 -7.45 -5.04 -5.96
C ARG A 21 -7.88 -4.18 -4.78
N ARG A 22 -9.17 -3.83 -4.70
CA ARG A 22 -9.72 -3.03 -3.60
C ARG A 22 -9.60 -3.76 -2.25
N GLU A 23 -9.95 -5.04 -2.21
CA GLU A 23 -9.88 -5.82 -0.96
C GLU A 23 -8.42 -6.01 -0.50
N MET A 24 -7.51 -6.24 -1.44
CA MET A 24 -6.08 -6.31 -1.12
C MET A 24 -5.53 -4.99 -0.63
N GLU A 25 -5.95 -3.87 -1.22
CA GLU A 25 -5.60 -2.53 -0.74
C GLU A 25 -6.03 -2.35 0.73
N TRP A 26 -7.25 -2.76 1.09
CA TRP A 26 -7.74 -2.66 2.47
C TRP A 26 -6.97 -3.54 3.46
N LEU A 27 -6.46 -4.70 3.02
CA LEU A 27 -5.65 -5.56 3.88
C LEU A 27 -4.24 -4.98 4.09
N VAL A 28 -3.70 -4.30 3.07
CA VAL A 28 -2.32 -3.82 3.08
C VAL A 28 -2.21 -2.37 3.57
N CYS A 29 -3.27 -1.56 3.56
CA CYS A 29 -3.20 -0.12 3.91
C CYS A 29 -2.61 0.18 5.31
N VAL A 30 -2.67 -0.79 6.23
CA VAL A 30 -2.02 -0.65 7.54
C VAL A 30 -0.50 -0.50 7.40
N SER A 31 0.13 -1.15 6.43
CA SER A 31 1.59 -1.10 6.24
C SER A 31 2.09 0.28 5.84
N ASP A 32 1.25 1.09 5.19
CA ASP A 32 1.60 2.46 4.80
C ASP A 32 1.84 3.37 6.02
N HIS A 33 1.31 2.98 7.17
CA HIS A 33 1.40 3.72 8.42
C HIS A 33 2.38 3.08 9.42
N ILE A 34 3.00 1.95 9.06
CA ILE A 34 4.06 1.34 9.86
C ILE A 34 5.35 2.09 9.53
N VAL A 35 5.75 2.99 10.44
CA VAL A 35 6.94 3.82 10.28
C VAL A 35 7.96 3.57 11.37
N GLU A 36 9.22 3.77 11.03
CA GLU A 36 10.31 3.87 11.99
C GLU A 36 10.54 5.36 12.31
N LEU A 37 10.62 5.69 13.59
CA LEU A 37 11.00 7.04 14.03
C LEU A 37 12.52 7.13 14.06
N ILE A 38 13.08 7.82 13.08
CA ILE A 38 14.51 8.14 13.00
C ILE A 38 14.72 9.64 13.19
N PRO A 39 15.81 10.07 13.86
CA PRO A 39 16.15 11.49 13.95
C PRO A 39 16.43 12.06 12.55
N SER A 40 16.03 13.31 12.31
CA SER A 40 16.19 13.94 10.99
C SER A 40 16.41 15.45 11.08
N TRP A 41 17.42 15.96 10.39
CA TRP A 41 17.68 17.39 10.31
C TRP A 41 16.82 18.06 9.22
N GLN A 42 16.24 19.21 9.55
CA GLN A 42 15.47 20.03 8.62
C GLN A 42 16.05 21.44 8.52
N THR A 43 16.41 21.84 7.30
CA THR A 43 16.78 23.24 7.00
C THR A 43 15.54 24.01 6.55
N PHE A 44 15.25 25.12 7.20
CA PHE A 44 14.15 26.01 6.85
C PHE A 44 14.54 26.97 5.71
N PRO A 45 13.55 27.60 5.04
CA PRO A 45 13.82 28.57 3.96
C PRO A 45 14.64 29.79 4.37
N ASP A 46 14.67 30.11 5.67
CA ASP A 46 15.50 31.18 6.25
C ASP A 46 16.95 30.73 6.57
N GLY A 47 17.29 29.47 6.27
CA GLY A 47 18.60 28.87 6.50
C GLY A 47 18.82 28.31 7.91
N THR A 48 17.84 28.42 8.81
CA THR A 48 17.93 27.83 10.15
C THR A 48 17.77 26.30 10.09
N ASN A 49 18.47 25.57 10.96
CA ASN A 49 18.39 24.10 11.04
C ASN A 49 17.69 23.68 12.32
N LEU A 50 16.78 22.70 12.20
CA LEU A 50 16.15 21.99 13.30
C LEU A 50 16.61 20.54 13.27
N GLU A 51 16.99 20.00 14.43
CA GLU A 51 17.28 18.57 14.63
C GLU A 51 16.00 17.77 14.89
#